data_AF-A0ABD6BXD9-F1
#
_entry.id   AF-A0ABD6BXD9-F1
#
_cell.length_a   1.000
_cell.length_b   1.000
_cell.length_c   1.000
_cell.angle_alpha   90.00
_cell.angle_beta   90.00
_cell.angle_gamma   90.00
#
_symmetry.space_group_name_H-M   'P 1'
#
loop_
_entity.id
_entity.type
_entity.pdbx_description
1 polymer ?
#
loop_
_entity_poly.entity_id
_entity_poly.type
_entity_poly.pdbx_seq_one_letter_code
_entity_poly.pdbx_strand_id
1 'polypeptide(L)'
;MSNGDDDPADASGEADAAGDAEDAADAGESTEAAAPTRPDEATEESLNEYLDEIAAHLDDAETEADLDDVDALLDDAEAGVEKADLPEPDEDDEDADDPRGDLESRIAELREGVEEARGPYGSDIIEAVETAAATLEDTEWTAAGHADAADAVRTFVDAAADAIDVEDGDDAEEVLDAAESEYPADTDEAADAAETPVEPADAVPIETLVTALDTVADAVADAELDVDHDADTISALLAATDDLADGLDAAEEWDDLETHEQLRAQGYYDVLGHYKDYPVEWAALKEHESRGNIDQILLALDSLTSDFMERHCLEALERMGKRGKTEASLEELLGRAEKRDQFAIRILGKMAATDATETLVEFVPENSNPQLQKATFKALGEIGATEAVQPLANQLASEGDTDELVQPLAARALGLIGDARAVDPLANILADAERDDDLRAAAGWALRQIGTREALEVVADHADEHSFVVSTEGEKAKRSLDASAAVA
;
A
#
# COMPACT_ATOMS: atom_id res chain seq x y z
N MET A 1 64.83 32.62 48.71
CA MET A 1 64.22 33.49 49.74
C MET A 1 63.60 32.53 50.76
N SER A 2 63.93 32.72 52.06
CA SER A 2 63.41 32.09 53.30
C SER A 2 63.30 30.55 53.32
N ASN A 3 64.18 29.75 53.94
CA ASN A 3 64.50 29.54 55.37
C ASN A 3 63.32 29.19 56.30
N GLY A 4 63.47 28.06 57.03
CA GLY A 4 62.67 27.55 58.15
C GLY A 4 62.31 26.07 57.91
N ASP A 5 63.17 25.07 58.12
CA ASP A 5 63.79 24.57 59.38
C ASP A 5 62.79 24.03 60.43
N ASP A 6 63.20 22.90 61.02
CA ASP A 6 62.71 22.21 62.23
C ASP A 6 61.52 21.21 62.16
N ASP A 7 61.88 19.92 62.07
CA ASP A 7 61.39 18.80 62.92
C ASP A 7 61.53 19.17 64.42
N PRO A 8 60.79 18.64 65.43
CA PRO A 8 60.73 17.20 65.67
C PRO A 8 59.48 16.62 66.40
N ALA A 9 59.48 15.28 66.46
CA ALA A 9 58.85 14.36 67.40
C ALA A 9 58.41 14.89 68.79
N ASP A 10 57.30 14.36 69.34
CA ASP A 10 57.30 13.30 70.37
C ASP A 10 56.01 13.29 71.23
N ALA A 11 55.57 12.07 71.51
CA ALA A 11 54.85 11.54 72.68
C ALA A 11 53.67 12.26 73.37
N SER A 12 52.66 11.41 73.57
CA SER A 12 51.97 11.10 74.84
C SER A 12 50.74 11.91 75.26
N GLY A 13 49.69 11.17 75.63
CA GLY A 13 48.55 11.68 76.38
C GLY A 13 47.32 10.79 76.29
N GLU A 14 47.34 9.64 76.98
CA GLU A 14 46.16 8.83 77.29
C GLU A 14 45.09 9.64 78.02
N ALA A 15 43.81 9.46 77.66
CA ALA A 15 42.69 9.60 78.58
C ALA A 15 41.48 8.79 78.08
N ASP A 16 41.15 7.77 78.87
CA ASP A 16 39.95 6.93 78.83
C ASP A 16 38.63 7.71 78.78
N ALA A 17 37.66 7.19 78.02
CA ALA A 17 36.31 6.92 78.54
C ALA A 17 35.52 6.02 77.56
N ALA A 18 35.06 4.89 78.09
CA ALA A 18 34.16 3.94 77.47
C ALA A 18 32.70 4.45 77.39
N GLY A 19 31.92 3.80 76.51
CA GLY A 19 30.47 3.96 76.32
C GLY A 19 30.14 3.51 74.91
N ASP A 20 30.27 2.23 74.58
CA ASP A 20 29.19 1.22 74.67
C ASP A 20 27.97 1.62 73.83
N ALA A 21 27.80 0.87 72.75
CA ALA A 21 26.68 0.93 71.83
C ALA A 21 25.49 0.22 72.47
N GLU A 22 24.31 0.84 72.46
CA GLU A 22 23.04 0.12 72.30
C GLU A 22 22.06 0.99 71.51
N ASP A 23 21.75 0.48 70.32
CA ASP A 23 20.39 0.25 69.81
C ASP A 23 19.30 1.25 70.22
N ALA A 24 18.97 2.14 69.30
CA ALA A 24 17.64 2.71 69.23
C ALA A 24 17.28 2.76 67.74
N ALA A 25 16.43 1.82 67.35
CA ALA A 25 15.59 1.91 66.16
C ALA A 25 14.94 3.30 66.14
N ASP A 26 15.43 4.16 65.24
CA ASP A 26 14.74 5.37 64.85
C ASP A 26 13.70 4.92 63.82
N ALA A 27 12.52 4.60 64.34
CA ALA A 27 11.32 4.55 63.53
C ALA A 27 11.20 5.94 62.91
N GLY A 28 11.48 6.04 61.60
CA GLY A 28 11.11 7.18 60.80
C GLY A 28 9.60 7.34 60.95
N GLU A 29 9.23 8.28 61.80
CA GLU A 29 7.87 8.71 62.04
C GLU A 29 7.42 9.35 60.72
N SER A 30 6.74 8.59 59.87
CA SER A 30 6.01 9.13 58.73
C SER A 30 5.03 10.15 59.30
N THR A 31 5.41 11.42 59.29
CA THR A 31 4.46 12.50 59.45
C THR A 31 3.58 12.43 58.23
N GLU A 32 2.42 11.79 58.37
CA GLU A 32 1.27 11.94 57.49
C GLU A 32 1.08 13.46 57.33
N ALA A 33 1.65 14.01 56.24
CA ALA A 33 1.49 15.40 55.90
C ALA A 33 -0.01 15.61 55.75
N ALA A 34 -0.57 16.59 56.44
CA ALA A 34 -1.99 16.84 56.32
C ALA A 34 -2.29 17.13 54.84
N ALA A 35 -3.20 16.34 54.25
CA ALA A 35 -3.60 16.52 52.86
C ALA A 35 -3.90 18.00 52.58
N PRO A 36 -3.48 18.55 51.43
CA PRO A 36 -3.69 19.94 51.08
C PRO A 36 -5.16 20.27 51.27
N THR A 37 -5.46 21.39 51.92
CA THR A 37 -6.85 21.80 52.13
C THR A 37 -7.12 23.07 51.37
N ARG A 38 -8.16 23.05 50.54
CA ARG A 38 -8.64 24.23 49.84
C ARG A 38 -8.82 25.43 50.79
N PRO A 39 -8.37 26.62 50.39
CA PRO A 39 -8.47 27.82 51.21
C PRO A 39 -9.92 28.26 51.43
N ASP A 40 -10.22 28.76 52.64
CA ASP A 40 -11.53 29.32 53.00
C ASP A 40 -11.88 30.58 52.19
N GLU A 41 -10.88 31.38 51.79
CA GLU A 41 -11.01 32.54 50.92
C GLU A 41 -10.29 32.25 49.60
N ALA A 42 -11.03 32.03 48.51
CA ALA A 42 -10.47 31.70 47.20
C ALA A 42 -9.98 32.95 46.45
N THR A 43 -8.82 33.47 46.84
CA THR A 43 -8.07 34.49 46.09
C THR A 43 -7.05 33.84 45.17
N GLU A 44 -6.59 34.56 44.15
CA GLU A 44 -5.54 34.11 43.23
C GLU A 44 -4.28 33.63 43.97
N GLU A 45 -3.79 34.39 44.96
CA GLU A 45 -2.60 34.03 45.75
C GLU A 45 -2.83 32.75 46.56
N SER A 46 -4.01 32.59 47.18
CA SER A 46 -4.32 31.40 47.97
C SER A 46 -4.53 30.14 47.15
N LEU A 47 -5.04 30.27 45.92
CA LEU A 47 -5.24 29.14 45.02
C LEU A 47 -3.91 28.69 44.40
N ASN A 48 -3.01 29.63 44.11
CA ASN A 48 -1.64 29.28 43.71
C ASN A 48 -0.89 28.55 44.84
N GLU A 49 -0.99 29.02 46.09
CA GLU A 49 -0.38 28.32 47.24
C GLU A 49 -0.96 26.90 47.40
N TYR A 50 -2.26 26.71 47.17
CA TYR A 50 -2.89 25.39 47.17
C TYR A 50 -2.38 24.50 46.02
N LEU A 51 -2.20 25.04 44.82
CA LEU A 51 -1.63 24.31 43.69
C LEU A 51 -0.15 23.95 43.91
N ASP A 52 0.63 24.81 44.60
CA ASP A 52 2.00 24.50 45.00
C ASP A 52 2.04 23.35 46.02
N GLU A 53 1.09 23.29 46.95
CA GLU A 53 0.94 22.17 47.90
C GLU A 53 0.52 20.87 47.19
N ILE A 54 -0.36 20.94 46.20
CA ILE A 54 -0.75 19.79 45.35
C ILE A 54 0.45 19.31 44.53
N ALA A 55 1.22 20.23 43.94
CA ALA A 55 2.43 19.89 43.20
C ALA A 55 3.45 19.15 44.08
N ALA A 56 3.62 19.57 45.34
CA ALA A 56 4.47 18.85 46.29
C ALA A 56 3.92 17.46 46.66
N HIS A 57 2.60 17.30 46.73
CA HIS A 57 1.99 15.97 46.91
C HIS A 57 2.18 15.06 45.70
N LEU A 58 2.12 15.61 44.49
CA LEU A 58 2.45 14.87 43.26
C LEU A 58 3.93 14.43 43.28
N ASP A 59 4.85 15.30 43.67
CA ASP A 59 6.28 14.97 43.79
C ASP A 59 6.56 13.87 44.84
N ASP A 60 5.73 13.78 45.88
CA ASP A 60 5.84 12.82 46.98
C ASP A 60 4.97 11.55 46.77
N ALA A 61 4.17 11.48 45.69
CA ALA A 61 3.29 10.34 45.42
C ALA A 61 4.11 9.09 45.03
N GLU A 62 3.89 7.98 45.74
CA GLU A 62 4.64 6.73 45.53
C GLU A 62 3.76 5.59 44.98
N THR A 63 2.43 5.72 45.06
CA THR A 63 1.46 4.69 44.66
C THR A 63 0.32 5.25 43.81
N GLU A 64 -0.41 4.38 43.10
CA GLU A 64 -1.57 4.79 42.31
C GLU A 64 -2.67 5.42 43.18
N ALA A 65 -2.81 4.94 44.43
CA ALA A 65 -3.72 5.55 45.40
C ALA A 65 -3.32 6.98 45.77
N ASP A 66 -2.02 7.28 45.84
CA ASP A 66 -1.53 8.64 46.09
C ASP A 66 -1.83 9.55 44.89
N LEU A 67 -1.67 9.05 43.66
CA LEU A 67 -2.00 9.78 42.43
C LEU A 67 -3.50 10.05 42.29
N ASP A 68 -4.36 9.09 42.64
CA ASP A 68 -5.82 9.28 42.70
C ASP A 68 -6.22 10.34 43.76
N ASP A 69 -5.51 10.39 44.89
CA ASP A 69 -5.70 11.43 45.89
C ASP A 69 -5.27 12.81 45.35
N VAL A 70 -4.17 12.90 44.58
CA VAL A 70 -3.73 14.12 43.88
C VAL A 70 -4.77 14.58 42.85
N ASP A 71 -5.33 13.67 42.04
CA ASP A 71 -6.39 13.98 41.09
C ASP A 71 -7.64 14.52 41.78
N ALA A 72 -8.03 13.92 42.92
CA ALA A 72 -9.16 14.41 43.71
C ALA A 72 -8.91 15.83 44.27
N LEU A 73 -7.67 16.17 44.60
CA LEU A 73 -7.28 17.52 45.01
C LEU A 73 -7.31 18.51 43.84
N LEU A 74 -6.88 18.11 42.65
CA LEU A 74 -6.96 18.90 41.42
C LEU A 74 -8.41 19.19 41.02
N ASP A 75 -9.32 18.21 41.18
CA ASP A 75 -10.76 18.41 40.99
C ASP A 75 -11.35 19.43 41.98
N ASP A 76 -10.93 19.38 43.25
CA ASP A 76 -11.36 20.39 44.23
C ASP A 76 -10.75 21.77 43.94
N ALA A 77 -9.52 21.83 43.42
CA ALA A 77 -8.85 23.05 42.98
C ALA A 77 -9.55 23.68 41.77
N GLU A 78 -9.98 22.88 40.79
CA GLU A 78 -10.76 23.33 39.64
C GLU A 78 -12.12 23.90 40.09
N ALA A 79 -12.83 23.19 40.96
CA ALA A 79 -14.05 23.71 41.60
C ALA A 79 -13.77 24.92 42.50
N GLY A 80 -12.52 25.05 42.98
CA GLY A 80 -11.86 26.21 43.58
C GLY A 80 -11.99 27.44 42.72
N VAL A 81 -11.30 27.37 41.58
CA VAL A 81 -11.19 28.40 40.57
C VAL A 81 -12.56 28.77 40.01
N GLU A 82 -13.41 27.81 39.67
CA GLU A 82 -14.75 28.06 39.08
C GLU A 82 -15.61 28.97 39.98
N LYS A 83 -15.58 28.76 41.30
CA LYS A 83 -16.40 29.49 42.27
C LYS A 83 -15.76 30.79 42.77
N ALA A 84 -14.48 31.00 42.50
CA ALA A 84 -13.74 32.16 42.97
C ALA A 84 -14.19 33.44 42.24
N ASP A 85 -14.33 34.53 42.99
CA ASP A 85 -14.67 35.87 42.46
C ASP A 85 -13.38 36.56 41.99
N LEU A 86 -12.78 36.00 40.94
CA LEU A 86 -11.53 36.48 40.34
C LEU A 86 -11.80 37.62 39.33
N PRO A 87 -10.86 38.55 39.14
CA PRO A 87 -10.96 39.59 38.11
C PRO A 87 -11.15 38.97 36.72
N GLU A 88 -12.12 39.48 35.95
CA GLU A 88 -12.24 39.14 34.52
C GLU A 88 -11.20 39.95 33.72
N PRO A 89 -10.51 39.34 32.74
CA PRO A 89 -9.57 40.05 31.89
C PRO A 89 -10.30 41.10 31.02
N ASP A 90 -9.61 42.18 30.67
CA ASP A 90 -10.15 43.22 29.78
C ASP A 90 -10.17 42.69 28.34
N GLU A 91 -11.37 42.45 27.78
CA GLU A 91 -11.54 41.93 26.41
C GLU A 91 -10.92 42.84 25.33
N ASP A 92 -10.64 44.11 25.64
CA ASP A 92 -10.06 45.09 24.72
C ASP A 92 -8.51 45.19 24.82
N ASP A 93 -7.86 44.46 25.74
CA ASP A 93 -6.40 44.46 25.96
C ASP A 93 -5.83 43.03 25.93
N GLU A 94 -5.09 42.69 24.87
CA GLU A 94 -4.46 41.38 24.68
C GLU A 94 -3.38 41.06 25.74
N ASP A 95 -2.90 42.08 26.47
CA ASP A 95 -1.92 41.95 27.55
C ASP A 95 -2.57 42.01 28.95
N ALA A 96 -3.91 41.92 29.07
CA ALA A 96 -4.59 41.94 30.36
C ALA A 96 -4.29 40.69 31.20
N ASP A 97 -4.03 40.88 32.50
CA ASP A 97 -3.85 39.77 33.44
C ASP A 97 -5.13 38.92 33.49
N ASP A 98 -5.02 37.63 33.16
CA ASP A 98 -6.11 36.63 33.25
C ASP A 98 -5.79 35.61 34.36
N PRO A 99 -6.03 35.97 35.64
CA PRO A 99 -5.68 35.13 36.77
C PRO A 99 -6.47 33.81 36.79
N ARG A 100 -7.64 33.75 36.13
CA ARG A 100 -8.40 32.50 36.00
C ARG A 100 -7.74 31.57 34.98
N GLY A 101 -7.42 32.09 33.79
CA GLY A 101 -6.75 31.32 32.75
C GLY A 101 -5.37 30.78 33.17
N ASP A 102 -4.62 31.57 33.96
CA ASP A 102 -3.32 31.14 34.50
C ASP A 102 -3.46 29.97 35.49
N LEU A 103 -4.45 30.02 36.40
CA LEU A 103 -4.73 28.93 37.34
C LEU A 103 -5.25 27.67 36.63
N GLU A 104 -6.13 27.81 35.64
CA GLU A 104 -6.61 26.69 34.81
C GLU A 104 -5.47 26.03 34.04
N SER A 105 -4.54 26.84 33.50
CA SER A 105 -3.34 26.33 32.82
C SER A 105 -2.42 25.58 33.77
N ARG A 106 -2.26 26.06 35.02
CA ARG A 106 -1.45 25.38 36.04
C ARG A 106 -2.08 24.06 36.49
N ILE A 107 -3.41 24.00 36.64
CA ILE A 107 -4.13 22.74 36.92
C ILE A 107 -3.91 21.75 35.77
N ALA A 108 -3.99 22.20 34.51
CA ALA A 108 -3.75 21.35 33.36
C ALA A 108 -2.31 20.80 33.33
N GLU A 109 -1.30 21.62 33.64
CA GLU A 109 0.10 21.18 33.75
C GLU A 109 0.28 20.13 34.86
N LEU A 110 -0.36 20.30 36.01
CA LEU A 110 -0.30 19.31 37.09
C LEU A 110 -1.02 18.00 36.73
N ARG A 111 -2.15 18.07 36.01
CA ARG A 111 -2.83 16.87 35.48
C ARG A 111 -1.96 16.11 34.49
N GLU A 112 -1.27 16.81 33.59
CA GLU A 112 -0.28 16.18 32.70
C GLU A 112 0.84 15.49 33.50
N GLY A 113 1.30 16.11 34.59
CA GLY A 113 2.26 15.50 35.51
C GLY A 113 1.74 14.25 36.23
N VAL A 114 0.45 14.22 36.62
CA VAL A 114 -0.18 13.00 37.18
C VAL A 114 -0.22 11.90 36.12
N GLU A 115 -0.64 12.21 34.90
CA GLU A 115 -0.66 11.24 33.79
C GLU A 115 0.74 10.70 33.45
N GLU A 116 1.79 11.53 33.49
CA GLU A 116 3.19 11.10 33.30
C GLU A 116 3.70 10.21 34.45
N ALA A 117 3.19 10.44 35.67
CA ALA A 117 3.56 9.66 36.85
C ALA A 117 2.82 8.32 36.96
N ARG A 118 1.64 8.18 36.33
CA ARG A 118 0.90 6.92 36.28
C ARG A 118 1.75 5.85 35.58
N GLY A 119 1.87 4.69 36.24
CA GLY A 119 2.67 3.58 35.75
C GLY A 119 2.03 2.90 34.54
N PRO A 120 2.80 2.15 33.75
CA PRO A 120 2.20 1.31 32.75
C PRO A 120 1.33 0.23 33.41
N TYR A 121 0.26 -0.15 32.75
CA TYR A 121 -0.75 -1.09 33.20
C TYR A 121 -0.67 -2.39 32.39
N GLY A 122 -1.32 -3.44 32.90
CA GLY A 122 -1.56 -4.67 32.13
C GLY A 122 -2.22 -4.40 30.77
N SER A 123 -3.04 -3.35 30.64
CA SER A 123 -3.64 -2.95 29.38
C SER A 123 -2.65 -2.47 28.33
N ASP A 124 -1.54 -1.85 28.73
CA ASP A 124 -0.52 -1.38 27.78
C ASP A 124 0.22 -2.56 27.14
N ILE A 125 0.43 -3.64 27.91
CA ILE A 125 0.99 -4.90 27.41
C ILE A 125 0.02 -5.53 26.40
N ILE A 126 -1.28 -5.58 26.73
CA ILE A 126 -2.31 -6.11 25.81
C ILE A 126 -2.34 -5.31 24.51
N GLU A 127 -2.32 -3.98 24.58
CA GLU A 127 -2.29 -3.12 23.39
C GLU A 127 -1.04 -3.35 22.55
N ALA A 128 0.13 -3.53 23.18
CA ALA A 128 1.37 -3.85 22.48
C ALA A 128 1.31 -5.22 21.79
N VAL A 129 0.74 -6.23 22.43
CA VAL A 129 0.54 -7.58 21.86
C VAL A 129 -0.44 -7.54 20.70
N GLU A 130 -1.58 -6.85 20.84
CA GLU A 130 -2.55 -6.65 19.75
C GLU A 130 -1.92 -5.93 18.56
N THR A 131 -1.05 -4.95 18.82
CA THR A 131 -0.30 -4.25 17.77
C THR A 131 0.66 -5.19 17.05
N ALA A 132 1.41 -6.03 17.79
CA ALA A 132 2.30 -7.03 17.20
C ALA A 132 1.53 -8.07 16.36
N ALA A 133 0.36 -8.51 16.85
CA ALA A 133 -0.53 -9.40 16.11
C ALA A 133 -1.02 -8.76 14.80
N ALA A 134 -1.42 -7.50 14.83
CA ALA A 134 -1.80 -6.76 13.62
C ALA A 134 -0.64 -6.66 12.62
N THR A 135 0.59 -6.38 13.09
CA THR A 135 1.79 -6.37 12.24
C THR A 135 2.02 -7.73 11.57
N LEU A 136 1.85 -8.85 12.28
CA LEU A 136 1.98 -10.18 11.69
C LEU A 136 0.97 -10.43 10.58
N GLU A 137 -0.28 -10.00 10.75
CA GLU A 137 -1.37 -10.21 9.77
C GLU A 137 -1.28 -9.29 8.55
N ASP A 138 -0.92 -8.03 8.75
CA ASP A 138 -0.95 -7.00 7.70
C ASP A 138 0.32 -7.02 6.82
N THR A 139 1.40 -7.63 7.28
CA THR A 139 2.68 -7.67 6.56
C THR A 139 2.78 -8.87 5.62
N GLU A 140 3.22 -8.62 4.38
CA GLU A 140 3.61 -9.67 3.45
C GLU A 140 5.06 -10.10 3.73
N TRP A 141 5.25 -11.24 4.37
CA TRP A 141 6.57 -11.72 4.78
C TRP A 141 7.29 -12.50 3.68
N THR A 142 8.63 -12.40 3.61
CA THR A 142 9.42 -13.40 2.87
C THR A 142 9.42 -14.73 3.63
N ALA A 143 9.81 -15.83 2.96
CA ALA A 143 9.96 -17.11 3.66
C ALA A 143 11.01 -17.06 4.79
N ALA A 144 12.01 -16.16 4.69
CA ALA A 144 13.00 -15.94 5.75
C ALA A 144 12.41 -15.06 6.85
N GLY A 145 11.80 -13.92 6.49
CA GLY A 145 11.14 -13.02 7.45
C GLY A 145 10.04 -13.71 8.25
N HIS A 146 9.25 -14.58 7.62
CA HIS A 146 8.24 -15.36 8.34
C HIS A 146 8.86 -16.28 9.41
N ALA A 147 10.01 -16.90 9.12
CA ALA A 147 10.71 -17.71 10.10
C ALA A 147 11.29 -16.86 11.25
N ASP A 148 11.86 -15.69 10.92
CA ASP A 148 12.39 -14.76 11.91
C ASP A 148 11.28 -14.18 12.80
N ALA A 149 10.12 -13.83 12.22
CA ALA A 149 8.93 -13.39 12.95
C ALA A 149 8.37 -14.47 13.88
N ALA A 150 8.34 -15.73 13.42
CA ALA A 150 7.94 -16.86 14.26
C ALA A 150 8.90 -17.08 15.44
N ASP A 151 10.21 -16.88 15.24
CA ASP A 151 11.20 -16.96 16.32
C ASP A 151 11.07 -15.80 17.34
N ALA A 152 10.71 -14.60 16.87
CA ALA A 152 10.40 -13.46 17.75
C ALA A 152 9.17 -13.74 18.63
N VAL A 153 8.08 -14.25 18.03
CA VAL A 153 6.86 -14.63 18.76
C VAL A 153 7.14 -15.72 19.80
N ARG A 154 7.88 -16.78 19.44
CA ARG A 154 8.28 -17.82 20.40
C ARG A 154 9.06 -17.24 21.57
N THR A 155 10.04 -16.40 21.29
CA THR A 155 10.86 -15.76 22.33
C THR A 155 10.01 -14.92 23.28
N PHE A 156 9.02 -14.20 22.75
CA PHE A 156 8.06 -13.44 23.55
C PHE A 156 7.16 -14.33 24.40
N VAL A 157 6.58 -15.39 23.82
CA VAL A 157 5.70 -16.32 24.54
C VAL A 157 6.45 -16.97 25.71
N ASP A 158 7.67 -17.45 25.48
CA ASP A 158 8.53 -18.02 26.53
C ASP A 158 8.80 -16.98 27.64
N ALA A 159 9.10 -15.73 27.27
CA ALA A 159 9.36 -14.66 28.23
C ALA A 159 8.10 -14.26 29.03
N ALA A 160 6.93 -14.26 28.40
CA ALA A 160 5.66 -13.97 29.04
C ALA A 160 5.24 -15.08 30.01
N ALA A 161 5.43 -16.35 29.62
CA ALA A 161 5.20 -17.49 30.49
C ALA A 161 6.13 -17.50 31.72
N ASP A 162 7.39 -17.09 31.56
CA ASP A 162 8.34 -16.91 32.66
C ASP A 162 7.93 -15.76 33.61
N ALA A 163 7.30 -14.71 33.09
CA ALA A 163 6.90 -13.52 33.87
C ALA A 163 5.57 -13.72 34.63
N ILE A 164 4.61 -14.38 33.99
CA ILE A 164 3.27 -14.64 34.53
C ILE A 164 3.29 -16.05 35.12
N ASP A 165 3.54 -16.18 36.42
CA ASP A 165 3.61 -17.44 37.20
C ASP A 165 2.23 -18.13 37.29
N VAL A 166 1.64 -18.49 36.14
CA VAL A 166 0.29 -19.04 35.99
C VAL A 166 0.33 -20.23 35.04
N GLU A 167 -0.42 -21.29 35.38
CA GLU A 167 -0.57 -22.52 34.58
C GLU A 167 -1.07 -22.26 33.13
N ASP A 168 -1.58 -21.05 32.83
CA ASP A 168 -2.12 -20.66 31.52
C ASP A 168 -1.03 -20.16 30.53
N GLY A 169 0.18 -19.82 30.98
CA GLY A 169 1.32 -19.52 30.08
C GLY A 169 1.80 -20.74 29.28
N ASP A 170 1.64 -21.94 29.86
CA ASP A 170 1.88 -23.22 29.18
C ASP A 170 0.91 -23.43 27.98
N ASP A 171 -0.28 -22.81 27.99
CA ASP A 171 -1.25 -23.00 26.91
C ASP A 171 -0.79 -22.33 25.61
N ALA A 172 -0.09 -21.18 25.67
CA ALA A 172 0.46 -20.50 24.50
C ALA A 172 1.65 -21.28 23.89
N GLU A 173 2.54 -21.82 24.73
CA GLU A 173 3.58 -22.76 24.28
C GLU A 173 2.94 -24.02 23.65
N GLU A 174 1.88 -24.58 24.25
CA GLU A 174 1.19 -25.76 23.72
C GLU A 174 0.54 -25.49 22.35
N VAL A 175 0.04 -24.27 22.10
CA VAL A 175 -0.47 -23.84 20.78
C VAL A 175 0.63 -23.88 19.72
N LEU A 176 1.82 -23.35 20.03
CA LEU A 176 2.96 -23.34 19.10
C LEU A 176 3.53 -24.75 18.88
N ASP A 177 3.70 -25.53 19.96
CA ASP A 177 4.18 -26.91 19.91
C ASP A 177 3.22 -27.84 19.15
N ALA A 178 1.91 -27.65 19.30
CA ALA A 178 0.90 -28.40 18.57
C ALA A 178 0.99 -28.11 17.06
N ALA A 179 1.21 -26.85 16.68
CA ALA A 179 1.37 -26.47 15.28
C ALA A 179 2.60 -27.15 14.65
N GLU A 180 3.71 -27.27 15.37
CA GLU A 180 4.89 -27.99 14.90
C GLU A 180 4.67 -29.51 14.81
N SER A 181 3.83 -30.08 15.68
CA SER A 181 3.52 -31.52 15.71
C SER A 181 2.50 -31.96 14.65
N GLU A 182 1.59 -31.09 14.20
CA GLU A 182 0.54 -31.46 13.23
C GLU A 182 1.06 -31.60 11.79
N TYR A 183 2.31 -31.20 11.51
CA TYR A 183 2.97 -31.40 10.22
C TYR A 183 4.01 -32.53 10.30
N PRO A 184 3.67 -33.77 9.89
CA PRO A 184 4.63 -34.85 9.91
C PRO A 184 5.72 -34.59 8.87
N ALA A 185 6.96 -34.45 9.33
CA ALA A 185 8.13 -34.76 8.51
C ALA A 185 7.95 -36.18 7.94
N ASP A 186 7.91 -36.29 6.62
CA ASP A 186 7.71 -37.50 5.79
C ASP A 186 6.25 -37.89 5.45
N THR A 187 5.79 -37.43 4.26
CA THR A 187 5.10 -38.33 3.32
C THR A 187 5.62 -38.18 1.90
N ASP A 188 6.53 -39.09 1.54
CA ASP A 188 6.87 -39.44 0.15
C ASP A 188 5.67 -40.19 -0.48
N GLU A 189 4.68 -39.48 -1.04
CA GLU A 189 3.72 -40.09 -1.97
C GLU A 189 3.09 -39.08 -2.96
N ALA A 190 3.69 -39.02 -4.15
CA ALA A 190 3.10 -38.82 -5.48
C ALA A 190 1.99 -37.75 -5.70
N ALA A 191 2.42 -36.63 -6.27
CA ALA A 191 1.83 -35.87 -7.39
C ALA A 191 0.36 -36.15 -7.80
N ASP A 192 -0.51 -35.14 -7.67
CA ASP A 192 -1.15 -34.43 -8.80
C ASP A 192 -2.06 -33.27 -8.28
N ALA A 193 -2.10 -32.19 -9.06
CA ALA A 193 -3.11 -31.12 -9.11
C ALA A 193 -3.08 -29.93 -8.13
N ALA A 194 -2.96 -28.75 -8.77
CA ALA A 194 -3.23 -27.37 -8.34
C ALA A 194 -2.16 -26.71 -7.44
N GLU A 195 -1.26 -25.97 -8.08
CA GLU A 195 -0.33 -25.03 -7.44
C GLU A 195 -1.12 -23.85 -6.84
N THR A 196 -1.46 -23.97 -5.56
CA THR A 196 -1.53 -22.83 -4.65
C THR A 196 -0.11 -22.39 -4.29
N PRO A 197 0.12 -21.13 -3.88
CA PRO A 197 1.42 -20.70 -3.37
C PRO A 197 1.82 -21.66 -2.24
N VAL A 198 2.97 -22.31 -2.40
CA VAL A 198 3.51 -23.22 -1.41
C VAL A 198 4.16 -22.33 -0.36
N GLU A 199 3.42 -22.01 0.71
CA GLU A 199 4.07 -21.63 1.96
C GLU A 199 5.11 -22.71 2.27
N PRO A 200 6.33 -22.34 2.72
CA PRO A 200 7.34 -23.34 3.04
C PRO A 200 6.70 -24.36 3.99
N ALA A 201 6.66 -25.63 3.58
CA ALA A 201 5.85 -26.69 4.19
C ALA A 201 6.21 -27.02 5.67
N ASP A 202 7.12 -26.25 6.25
CA ASP A 202 7.68 -26.40 7.60
C ASP A 202 7.53 -25.10 8.44
N ALA A 203 6.88 -24.04 7.94
CA ALA A 203 6.67 -22.80 8.72
C ALA A 203 5.34 -22.81 9.49
N VAL A 204 5.37 -22.29 10.71
CA VAL A 204 4.17 -22.11 11.54
C VAL A 204 3.26 -21.07 10.88
N PRO A 205 1.96 -21.31 10.68
CA PRO A 205 1.08 -20.32 10.05
C PRO A 205 0.95 -19.04 10.88
N ILE A 206 0.86 -17.88 10.21
CA ILE A 206 0.64 -16.57 10.87
C ILE A 206 -0.58 -16.60 11.80
N GLU A 207 -1.69 -17.23 11.40
CA GLU A 207 -2.90 -17.40 12.24
C GLU A 207 -2.59 -18.09 13.58
N THR A 208 -1.66 -19.05 13.58
CA THR A 208 -1.22 -19.74 14.81
C THR A 208 -0.36 -18.83 15.67
N LEU A 209 0.54 -18.05 15.08
CA LEU A 209 1.35 -17.07 15.82
C LEU A 209 0.45 -16.02 16.49
N VAL A 210 -0.53 -15.49 15.76
CA VAL A 210 -1.54 -14.54 16.28
C VAL A 210 -2.34 -15.18 17.41
N THR A 211 -2.79 -16.43 17.25
CA THR A 211 -3.50 -17.14 18.32
C THR A 211 -2.65 -17.29 19.58
N ALA A 212 -1.34 -17.52 19.45
CA ALA A 212 -0.43 -17.59 20.59
C ALA A 212 -0.30 -16.22 21.29
N LEU A 213 -0.21 -15.13 20.53
CA LEU A 213 -0.21 -13.76 21.07
C LEU A 213 -1.52 -13.44 21.79
N ASP A 214 -2.67 -13.77 21.19
CA ASP A 214 -4.00 -13.59 21.83
C ASP A 214 -4.10 -14.37 23.15
N THR A 215 -3.55 -15.59 23.19
CA THR A 215 -3.51 -16.40 24.42
C THR A 215 -2.69 -15.73 25.52
N VAL A 216 -1.55 -15.11 25.17
CA VAL A 216 -0.75 -14.33 26.12
C VAL A 216 -1.51 -13.08 26.58
N ALA A 217 -2.18 -12.37 25.68
CA ALA A 217 -2.98 -11.19 26.03
C ALA A 217 -4.13 -11.55 27.00
N ASP A 218 -4.84 -12.65 26.76
CA ASP A 218 -5.87 -13.19 27.65
C ASP A 218 -5.27 -13.55 29.02
N ALA A 219 -4.10 -14.18 29.07
CA ALA A 219 -3.41 -14.51 30.31
C ALA A 219 -2.99 -13.27 31.12
N VAL A 220 -2.51 -12.21 30.44
CA VAL A 220 -2.21 -10.91 31.08
C VAL A 220 -3.49 -10.29 31.66
N ALA A 221 -4.60 -10.35 30.93
CA ALA A 221 -5.88 -9.82 31.39
C ALA A 221 -6.40 -10.57 32.62
N ASP A 222 -6.31 -11.91 32.61
CA ASP A 222 -6.76 -12.78 33.69
C ASP A 222 -5.85 -12.74 34.94
N ALA A 223 -4.60 -12.31 34.78
CA ALA A 223 -3.67 -12.12 35.89
C ALA A 223 -4.05 -10.96 36.84
N GLU A 224 -4.94 -10.04 36.40
CA GLU A 224 -5.39 -8.88 37.17
C GLU A 224 -4.22 -8.09 37.83
N LEU A 225 -3.15 -7.83 37.05
CA LEU A 225 -1.90 -7.22 37.54
C LEU A 225 -2.16 -5.85 38.20
N ASP A 226 -1.65 -5.68 39.42
CA ASP A 226 -1.70 -4.44 40.18
C ASP A 226 -0.46 -3.60 39.90
N VAL A 227 -0.64 -2.33 39.54
CA VAL A 227 0.44 -1.44 39.09
C VAL A 227 1.53 -1.22 40.14
N ASP A 228 1.17 -1.20 41.42
CA ASP A 228 2.10 -0.97 42.52
C ASP A 228 2.77 -2.27 42.97
N HIS A 229 1.99 -3.35 43.10
CA HIS A 229 2.48 -4.64 43.61
C HIS A 229 3.25 -5.44 42.55
N ASP A 230 2.83 -5.37 41.29
CA ASP A 230 3.33 -6.18 40.19
C ASP A 230 4.19 -5.38 39.19
N ALA A 231 4.70 -4.21 39.63
CA ALA A 231 5.53 -3.31 38.82
C ALA A 231 6.71 -4.01 38.12
N ASP A 232 7.39 -4.93 38.81
CA ASP A 232 8.50 -5.71 38.24
C ASP A 232 8.02 -6.66 37.12
N THR A 233 6.86 -7.28 37.28
CA THR A 233 6.25 -8.18 36.28
C THR A 233 5.78 -7.39 35.07
N ILE A 234 5.09 -6.27 35.29
CA ILE A 234 4.64 -5.36 34.22
C ILE A 234 5.85 -4.86 33.42
N SER A 235 6.91 -4.42 34.11
CA SER A 235 8.12 -3.95 33.44
C SER A 235 8.83 -5.05 32.64
N ALA A 236 8.81 -6.31 33.11
CA ALA A 236 9.39 -7.43 32.39
C ALA A 236 8.57 -7.79 31.12
N LEU A 237 7.24 -7.79 31.22
CA LEU A 237 6.35 -8.03 30.09
C LEU A 237 6.46 -6.94 29.03
N LEU A 238 6.55 -5.67 29.42
CA LEU A 238 6.76 -4.56 28.48
C LEU A 238 8.11 -4.68 27.75
N ALA A 239 9.17 -5.04 28.48
CA ALA A 239 10.46 -5.29 27.84
C ALA A 239 10.37 -6.46 26.84
N ALA A 240 9.59 -7.50 27.15
CA ALA A 240 9.34 -8.60 26.23
C ALA A 240 8.52 -8.17 25.01
N THR A 241 7.51 -7.30 25.17
CA THR A 241 6.76 -6.74 24.02
C THR A 241 7.63 -5.82 23.16
N ASP A 242 8.55 -5.06 23.75
CA ASP A 242 9.53 -4.26 23.01
C ASP A 242 10.48 -5.17 22.21
N ASP A 243 10.99 -6.24 22.81
CA ASP A 243 11.84 -7.22 22.13
C ASP A 243 11.07 -7.95 21.01
N LEU A 244 9.77 -8.23 21.19
CA LEU A 244 8.89 -8.76 20.14
C LEU A 244 8.78 -7.78 18.97
N ALA A 245 8.46 -6.51 19.26
CA ALA A 245 8.34 -5.47 18.24
C ALA A 245 9.64 -5.30 17.46
N ASP A 246 10.79 -5.20 18.15
CA ASP A 246 12.12 -5.14 17.54
C ASP A 246 12.41 -6.38 16.66
N GLY A 247 11.95 -7.56 17.09
CA GLY A 247 12.07 -8.81 16.34
C GLY A 247 11.25 -8.81 15.05
N LEU A 248 10.01 -8.32 15.10
CA LEU A 248 9.14 -8.18 13.93
C LEU A 248 9.68 -7.11 12.96
N ASP A 249 10.10 -5.96 13.47
CA ASP A 249 10.70 -4.88 12.66
C ASP A 249 12.01 -5.29 11.98
N ALA A 250 12.72 -6.28 12.52
CA ALA A 250 13.96 -6.81 11.95
C ALA A 250 13.72 -7.94 10.94
N ALA A 251 12.54 -8.56 10.93
CA ALA A 251 12.20 -9.65 10.02
C ALA A 251 12.00 -9.12 8.59
N GLU A 252 12.43 -9.90 7.59
CA GLU A 252 12.43 -9.44 6.19
C GLU A 252 11.03 -9.42 5.57
N GLU A 253 10.56 -8.22 5.23
CA GLU A 253 9.31 -8.02 4.50
C GLU A 253 9.50 -8.28 2.99
N TRP A 254 8.41 -8.59 2.30
CA TRP A 254 8.44 -8.80 0.85
C TRP A 254 8.94 -7.57 0.09
N ASP A 255 8.61 -6.38 0.56
CA ASP A 255 9.02 -5.11 -0.02
C ASP A 255 10.49 -4.76 0.24
N ASP A 256 11.18 -5.47 1.15
CA ASP A 256 12.62 -5.33 1.36
C ASP A 256 13.45 -5.97 0.25
N LEU A 257 12.89 -6.97 -0.45
CA LEU A 257 13.57 -7.69 -1.51
C LEU A 257 13.88 -6.80 -2.71
N GLU A 258 15.04 -7.01 -3.34
CA GLU A 258 15.29 -6.38 -4.64
C GLU A 258 14.31 -6.96 -5.69
N THR A 259 13.92 -6.16 -6.69
CA THR A 259 13.02 -6.59 -7.77
C THR A 259 13.44 -7.92 -8.42
N HIS A 260 14.74 -8.19 -8.55
CA HIS A 260 15.24 -9.44 -9.11
C HIS A 260 14.98 -10.66 -8.20
N GLU A 261 14.96 -10.45 -6.88
CA GLU A 261 14.70 -11.47 -5.88
C GLU A 261 13.20 -11.78 -5.81
N GLN A 262 12.36 -10.75 -5.80
CA GLN A 262 10.90 -10.90 -5.92
C GLN A 262 10.53 -11.70 -7.19
N LEU A 263 11.08 -11.31 -8.35
CA LEU A 263 10.85 -12.03 -9.61
C LEU A 263 11.36 -13.47 -9.57
N ARG A 264 12.44 -13.76 -8.85
CA ARG A 264 12.93 -15.13 -8.67
C ARG A 264 11.97 -15.95 -7.79
N ALA A 265 11.52 -15.39 -6.68
CA ALA A 265 10.57 -16.05 -5.79
C ALA A 265 9.24 -16.33 -6.51
N GLN A 266 8.81 -15.44 -7.41
CA GLN A 266 7.61 -15.63 -8.25
C GLN A 266 7.84 -16.48 -9.51
N GLY A 267 9.00 -17.15 -9.63
CA GLY A 267 9.30 -18.11 -10.70
C GLY A 267 9.53 -17.52 -12.09
N TYR A 268 9.70 -16.20 -12.21
CA TYR A 268 9.89 -15.52 -13.50
C TYR A 268 11.13 -16.01 -14.25
N TYR A 269 12.18 -16.44 -13.53
CA TYR A 269 13.41 -16.92 -14.14
C TYR A 269 13.42 -18.43 -14.44
N ASP A 270 12.41 -19.20 -14.00
CA ASP A 270 12.39 -20.67 -14.11
C ASP A 270 12.29 -21.16 -15.55
N VAL A 271 11.84 -20.28 -16.45
CA VAL A 271 11.76 -20.59 -17.86
C VAL A 271 13.12 -20.56 -18.55
N LEU A 272 14.15 -19.97 -17.91
CA LEU A 272 15.46 -19.77 -18.52
C LEU A 272 16.21 -21.08 -18.75
N GLY A 273 16.65 -21.26 -20.01
CA GLY A 273 17.67 -22.23 -20.39
C GLY A 273 19.00 -21.54 -20.72
N HIS A 274 19.61 -21.91 -21.85
CA HIS A 274 20.76 -21.18 -22.37
C HIS A 274 20.32 -19.89 -23.08
N TYR A 275 20.61 -18.74 -22.47
CA TYR A 275 20.35 -17.42 -23.05
C TYR A 275 21.64 -16.67 -23.41
N LYS A 276 21.52 -15.67 -24.29
CA LYS A 276 22.62 -14.78 -24.70
C LYS A 276 22.27 -13.30 -24.58
N ASP A 277 20.99 -13.01 -24.38
CA ASP A 277 20.49 -11.66 -24.41
C ASP A 277 20.67 -10.99 -23.05
N TYR A 278 20.90 -9.69 -23.10
CA TYR A 278 21.01 -8.83 -21.92
C TYR A 278 19.99 -7.69 -22.09
N PRO A 279 19.25 -7.32 -21.04
CA PRO A 279 19.26 -7.90 -19.69
C PRO A 279 18.61 -9.29 -19.63
N VAL A 280 18.84 -10.06 -18.55
CA VAL A 280 18.40 -11.46 -18.43
C VAL A 280 16.87 -11.57 -18.39
N GLU A 281 16.22 -10.56 -17.83
CA GLU A 281 14.77 -10.37 -17.76
C GLU A 281 14.15 -10.40 -19.16
N TRP A 282 14.83 -9.82 -20.14
CA TRP A 282 14.36 -9.82 -21.53
C TRP A 282 14.49 -11.20 -22.18
N ALA A 283 15.46 -12.01 -21.77
CA ALA A 283 15.55 -13.40 -22.19
C ALA A 283 14.40 -14.24 -21.61
N ALA A 284 14.09 -14.05 -20.33
CA ALA A 284 12.98 -14.71 -19.65
C ALA A 284 11.64 -14.30 -20.29
N LEU A 285 11.44 -13.00 -20.54
CA LEU A 285 10.24 -12.46 -21.19
C LEU A 285 9.93 -13.15 -22.52
N LYS A 286 10.94 -13.34 -23.38
CA LYS A 286 10.75 -13.99 -24.69
C LYS A 286 10.36 -15.45 -24.56
N GLU A 287 10.87 -16.13 -23.54
CA GLU A 287 10.50 -17.51 -23.27
C GLU A 287 9.05 -17.59 -22.75
N HIS A 288 8.65 -16.69 -21.84
CA HIS A 288 7.26 -16.55 -21.42
C HIS A 288 6.31 -16.20 -22.58
N GLU A 289 6.71 -15.29 -23.49
CA GLU A 289 5.96 -14.97 -24.72
C GLU A 289 5.75 -16.23 -25.58
N SER A 290 6.79 -17.05 -25.74
CA SER A 290 6.70 -18.29 -26.51
C SER A 290 5.76 -19.30 -25.85
N ARG A 291 5.86 -19.47 -24.52
CA ARG A 291 5.02 -20.39 -23.74
C ARG A 291 3.58 -19.89 -23.58
N GLY A 292 3.36 -18.59 -23.74
CA GLY A 292 2.07 -17.94 -23.57
C GLY A 292 1.72 -17.71 -22.10
N ASN A 293 2.72 -17.44 -21.25
CA ASN A 293 2.52 -17.15 -19.83
C ASN A 293 2.20 -15.65 -19.69
N ILE A 294 0.93 -15.27 -19.87
CA ILE A 294 0.52 -13.86 -19.83
C ILE A 294 0.75 -13.24 -18.46
N ASP A 295 0.45 -13.97 -17.39
CA ASP A 295 0.58 -13.46 -16.02
C ASP A 295 2.03 -13.07 -15.70
N GLN A 296 3.00 -13.86 -16.19
CA GLN A 296 4.43 -13.57 -16.03
C GLN A 296 4.89 -12.38 -16.91
N ILE A 297 4.24 -12.13 -18.05
CA ILE A 297 4.49 -10.92 -18.86
C ILE A 297 3.94 -9.68 -18.16
N LEU A 298 2.78 -9.79 -17.51
CA LEU A 298 2.17 -8.70 -16.73
C LEU A 298 2.97 -8.43 -15.46
N LEU A 299 3.42 -9.47 -14.77
CA LEU A 299 4.36 -9.36 -13.65
C LEU A 299 5.61 -8.57 -14.07
N ALA A 300 6.25 -8.97 -15.18
CA ALA A 300 7.40 -8.23 -15.69
C ALA A 300 7.06 -6.78 -16.09
N LEU A 301 5.86 -6.52 -16.60
CA LEU A 301 5.42 -5.17 -16.96
C LEU A 301 5.25 -4.27 -15.72
N ASP A 302 4.78 -4.83 -14.62
CA ASP A 302 4.57 -4.14 -13.35
C ASP A 302 5.89 -3.95 -12.59
N SER A 303 6.63 -5.03 -12.36
CA SER A 303 7.86 -4.99 -11.56
C SER A 303 9.03 -4.30 -12.27
N LEU A 304 9.14 -4.43 -13.61
CA LEU A 304 10.29 -3.89 -14.36
C LEU A 304 9.98 -2.55 -15.03
N THR A 305 10.05 -1.49 -14.22
CA THR A 305 9.66 -0.10 -14.57
C THR A 305 10.55 0.61 -15.60
N SER A 306 11.57 -0.04 -16.15
CA SER A 306 12.41 0.59 -17.18
C SER A 306 11.66 0.71 -18.52
N ASP A 307 11.76 1.86 -19.19
CA ASP A 307 11.19 2.09 -20.54
C ASP A 307 11.53 0.94 -21.53
N PHE A 308 12.70 0.34 -21.37
CA PHE A 308 13.15 -0.78 -22.19
C PHE A 308 12.30 -2.03 -21.94
N MET A 309 12.12 -2.44 -20.68
CA MET A 309 11.34 -3.62 -20.32
C MET A 309 9.86 -3.41 -20.55
N GLU A 310 9.31 -2.27 -20.13
CA GLU A 310 7.91 -1.91 -20.35
C GLU A 310 7.53 -2.04 -21.84
N ARG A 311 8.33 -1.42 -22.71
CA ARG A 311 8.11 -1.52 -24.17
C ARG A 311 8.17 -2.95 -24.66
N HIS A 312 9.12 -3.77 -24.18
CA HIS A 312 9.23 -5.16 -24.64
C HIS A 312 8.11 -6.05 -24.12
N CYS A 313 7.59 -5.83 -22.92
CA CYS A 313 6.41 -6.51 -22.39
C CYS A 313 5.17 -6.17 -23.24
N LEU A 314 4.96 -4.87 -23.54
CA LEU A 314 3.87 -4.42 -24.42
C LEU A 314 4.02 -4.96 -25.86
N GLU A 315 5.24 -5.00 -26.40
CA GLU A 315 5.51 -5.62 -27.71
C GLU A 315 5.22 -7.13 -27.71
N ALA A 316 5.51 -7.83 -26.62
CA ALA A 316 5.19 -9.24 -26.47
C ALA A 316 3.67 -9.44 -26.53
N LEU A 317 2.90 -8.66 -25.76
CA LEU A 317 1.43 -8.66 -25.81
C LEU A 317 0.91 -8.31 -27.22
N GLU A 318 1.51 -7.33 -27.91
CA GLU A 318 1.15 -7.00 -29.30
C GLU A 318 1.35 -8.19 -30.26
N ARG A 319 2.49 -8.88 -30.16
CA ARG A 319 2.82 -10.05 -31.00
C ARG A 319 1.91 -11.24 -30.69
N MET A 320 1.54 -11.41 -29.43
CA MET A 320 0.60 -12.45 -29.00
C MET A 320 -0.81 -12.18 -29.56
N GLY A 321 -1.22 -10.92 -29.69
CA GLY A 321 -2.53 -10.54 -30.22
C GLY A 321 -3.65 -11.26 -29.49
N LYS A 322 -4.59 -11.87 -30.23
CA LYS A 322 -5.72 -12.63 -29.65
C LYS A 322 -5.32 -13.70 -28.62
N ARG A 323 -4.13 -14.31 -28.73
CA ARG A 323 -3.64 -15.31 -27.77
C ARG A 323 -3.29 -14.69 -26.41
N GLY A 324 -2.89 -13.42 -26.41
CA GLY A 324 -2.56 -12.70 -25.19
C GLY A 324 -3.78 -12.12 -24.47
N LYS A 325 -4.99 -12.22 -25.04
CA LYS A 325 -6.20 -11.62 -24.47
C LYS A 325 -6.70 -12.44 -23.27
N THR A 326 -6.24 -12.08 -22.08
CA THR A 326 -6.79 -12.49 -20.77
C THR A 326 -7.53 -11.33 -20.13
N GLU A 327 -8.31 -11.59 -19.06
CA GLU A 327 -9.00 -10.55 -18.28
C GLU A 327 -8.00 -9.52 -17.71
N ALA A 328 -6.96 -9.99 -17.02
CA ALA A 328 -5.90 -9.14 -16.48
C ALA A 328 -5.17 -8.29 -17.55
N SER A 329 -4.82 -8.90 -18.69
CA SER A 329 -4.16 -8.15 -19.78
C SER A 329 -5.07 -7.09 -20.41
N LEU A 330 -6.38 -7.34 -20.43
CA LEU A 330 -7.36 -6.41 -20.97
C LEU A 330 -7.54 -5.23 -20.02
N GLU A 331 -7.67 -5.48 -18.72
CA GLU A 331 -7.74 -4.44 -17.69
C GLU A 331 -6.53 -3.52 -17.74
N GLU A 332 -5.31 -4.06 -17.73
CA GLU A 332 -4.07 -3.29 -17.81
C GLU A 332 -4.02 -2.40 -19.07
N LEU A 333 -4.32 -2.98 -20.24
CA LEU A 333 -4.30 -2.26 -21.50
C LEU A 333 -5.44 -1.22 -21.62
N LEU A 334 -6.60 -1.48 -21.01
CA LEU A 334 -7.70 -0.52 -20.95
C LEU A 334 -7.33 0.68 -20.08
N GLY A 335 -6.78 0.45 -18.88
CA GLY A 335 -6.33 1.53 -18.00
C GLY A 335 -5.28 2.43 -18.66
N ARG A 336 -4.38 1.85 -19.47
CA ARG A 336 -3.44 2.62 -20.32
C ARG A 336 -4.13 3.35 -21.47
N ALA A 337 -5.08 2.70 -22.15
CA ALA A 337 -5.81 3.30 -23.26
C ALA A 337 -6.67 4.50 -22.81
N GLU A 338 -7.28 4.44 -21.63
CA GLU A 338 -8.02 5.57 -21.01
C GLU A 338 -7.12 6.79 -20.80
N LYS A 339 -5.84 6.56 -20.47
CA LYS A 339 -4.78 7.59 -20.41
C LYS A 339 -4.25 8.00 -21.79
N ARG A 340 -4.93 7.60 -22.87
CA ARG A 340 -4.59 7.85 -24.29
C ARG A 340 -3.26 7.25 -24.75
N ASP A 341 -2.81 6.16 -24.12
CA ASP A 341 -1.62 5.43 -24.58
C ASP A 341 -1.88 4.75 -25.93
N GLN A 342 -1.23 5.28 -26.97
CA GLN A 342 -1.35 4.79 -28.35
C GLN A 342 -0.82 3.37 -28.53
N PHE A 343 0.13 2.96 -27.69
CA PHE A 343 0.68 1.61 -27.76
C PHE A 343 -0.37 0.62 -27.26
N ALA A 344 -0.95 0.85 -26.08
CA ALA A 344 -2.01 0.03 -25.53
C ALA A 344 -3.22 -0.08 -26.48
N ILE A 345 -3.67 1.05 -27.06
CA ILE A 345 -4.76 1.08 -28.06
C ILE A 345 -4.48 0.14 -29.23
N ARG A 346 -3.25 0.14 -29.75
CA ARG A 346 -2.84 -0.74 -30.85
C ARG A 346 -2.86 -2.21 -30.45
N ILE A 347 -2.45 -2.55 -29.22
CA ILE A 347 -2.46 -3.92 -28.71
C ILE A 347 -3.91 -4.41 -28.55
N LEU A 348 -4.80 -3.60 -27.99
CA LEU A 348 -6.24 -3.89 -27.90
C LEU A 348 -6.86 -4.21 -29.27
N GLY A 349 -6.44 -3.46 -30.30
CA GLY A 349 -6.73 -3.77 -31.71
C GLY A 349 -6.32 -5.18 -32.12
N LYS A 350 -5.05 -5.54 -31.91
CA LYS A 350 -4.50 -6.88 -32.22
C LYS A 350 -5.14 -8.01 -31.43
N MET A 351 -5.60 -7.72 -30.23
CA MET A 351 -6.37 -8.65 -29.38
C MET A 351 -7.81 -8.84 -29.84
N ALA A 352 -8.32 -7.99 -30.73
CA ALA A 352 -9.76 -7.84 -30.99
C ALA A 352 -10.55 -7.67 -29.68
N ALA A 353 -10.08 -6.77 -28.82
CA ALA A 353 -10.69 -6.43 -27.55
C ALA A 353 -11.97 -5.61 -27.76
N THR A 354 -13.12 -6.28 -27.87
CA THR A 354 -14.44 -5.66 -28.02
C THR A 354 -14.77 -4.71 -26.87
N ASP A 355 -14.27 -5.00 -25.68
CA ASP A 355 -14.53 -4.24 -24.45
C ASP A 355 -13.92 -2.82 -24.52
N ALA A 356 -12.88 -2.64 -25.33
CA ALA A 356 -12.27 -1.33 -25.58
C ALA A 356 -13.09 -0.43 -26.52
N THR A 357 -14.16 -0.94 -27.14
CA THR A 357 -14.86 -0.22 -28.22
C THR A 357 -15.42 1.11 -27.75
N GLU A 358 -16.03 1.16 -26.57
CA GLU A 358 -16.63 2.38 -26.02
C GLU A 358 -15.56 3.47 -25.83
N THR A 359 -14.50 3.16 -25.07
CA THR A 359 -13.36 4.05 -24.84
C THR A 359 -12.72 4.54 -26.14
N LEU A 360 -12.51 3.63 -27.10
CA LEU A 360 -11.88 3.99 -28.38
C LEU A 360 -12.78 4.87 -29.26
N VAL A 361 -14.10 4.69 -29.22
CA VAL A 361 -15.04 5.54 -29.96
C VAL A 361 -14.99 6.99 -29.47
N GLU A 362 -14.76 7.22 -28.18
CA GLU A 362 -14.61 8.58 -27.62
C GLU A 362 -13.40 9.33 -28.18
N PHE A 363 -12.35 8.60 -28.60
CA PHE A 363 -11.14 9.21 -29.19
C PHE A 363 -11.27 9.48 -30.69
N VAL A 364 -12.34 9.02 -31.35
CA VAL A 364 -12.56 9.26 -32.77
C VAL A 364 -12.67 10.75 -33.13
N PRO A 365 -13.50 11.56 -32.43
CA PRO A 365 -13.62 13.00 -32.71
C PRO A 365 -12.40 13.85 -32.29
N GLU A 366 -11.33 13.26 -31.74
CA GLU A 366 -10.16 13.98 -31.23
C GLU A 366 -9.27 14.49 -32.37
N ASN A 367 -9.68 15.60 -32.99
CA ASN A 367 -9.03 16.18 -34.17
C ASN A 367 -7.72 16.94 -33.84
N SER A 368 -7.29 16.96 -32.58
CA SER A 368 -6.05 17.64 -32.16
C SER A 368 -4.81 16.74 -32.18
N ASN A 369 -4.98 15.41 -32.29
CA ASN A 369 -3.89 14.44 -32.21
C ASN A 369 -3.98 13.35 -33.29
N PRO A 370 -3.35 13.55 -34.46
CA PRO A 370 -3.39 12.60 -35.57
C PRO A 370 -2.75 11.24 -35.25
N GLN A 371 -1.78 11.19 -34.33
CA GLN A 371 -1.14 9.94 -33.94
C GLN A 371 -2.09 9.07 -33.09
N LEU A 372 -2.83 9.69 -32.18
CA LEU A 372 -3.89 9.03 -31.42
C LEU A 372 -4.99 8.52 -32.35
N GLN A 373 -5.53 9.37 -33.23
CA GLN A 373 -6.55 8.97 -34.21
C GLN A 373 -6.09 7.80 -35.08
N LYS A 374 -4.82 7.82 -35.54
CA LYS A 374 -4.25 6.71 -36.30
C LYS A 374 -4.25 5.40 -35.54
N ALA A 375 -3.87 5.41 -34.25
CA ALA A 375 -3.91 4.21 -33.42
C ALA A 375 -5.35 3.73 -33.21
N THR A 376 -6.24 4.65 -32.83
CA THR A 376 -7.66 4.40 -32.58
C THR A 376 -8.39 3.82 -33.78
N PHE A 377 -8.28 4.45 -34.96
CA PHE A 377 -8.99 4.00 -36.17
C PHE A 377 -8.53 2.61 -36.58
N LYS A 378 -7.21 2.36 -36.51
CA LYS A 378 -6.66 1.04 -36.81
C LYS A 378 -7.16 0.00 -35.82
N ALA A 379 -7.17 0.31 -34.52
CA ALA A 379 -7.63 -0.60 -33.48
C ALA A 379 -9.12 -0.94 -33.64
N LEU A 380 -9.98 0.05 -33.83
CA LEU A 380 -11.43 -0.14 -34.08
C LEU A 380 -11.68 -1.02 -35.32
N GLY A 381 -10.87 -0.83 -36.37
CA GLY A 381 -10.88 -1.68 -37.56
C GLY A 381 -10.47 -3.13 -37.27
N GLU A 382 -9.40 -3.35 -36.51
CA GLU A 382 -8.91 -4.69 -36.14
C GLU A 382 -9.85 -5.42 -35.16
N ILE A 383 -10.56 -4.68 -34.30
CA ILE A 383 -11.63 -5.19 -33.42
C ILE A 383 -12.86 -5.60 -34.22
N GLY A 384 -13.16 -4.88 -35.31
CA GLY A 384 -14.43 -5.01 -36.03
C GLY A 384 -15.59 -4.29 -35.33
N ALA A 385 -15.30 -3.15 -34.70
CA ALA A 385 -16.24 -2.37 -33.89
C ALA A 385 -17.35 -1.74 -34.75
N THR A 386 -18.50 -2.41 -34.86
CA THR A 386 -19.63 -1.95 -35.69
C THR A 386 -20.26 -0.65 -35.17
N GLU A 387 -20.10 -0.36 -33.89
CA GLU A 387 -20.53 0.86 -33.19
C GLU A 387 -19.74 2.08 -33.66
N ALA A 388 -18.48 1.87 -34.09
CA ALA A 388 -17.60 2.92 -34.57
C ALA A 388 -17.88 3.37 -36.01
N VAL A 389 -18.76 2.69 -36.75
CA VAL A 389 -19.03 2.99 -38.17
C VAL A 389 -19.48 4.44 -38.37
N GLN A 390 -20.45 4.93 -37.60
CA GLN A 390 -20.93 6.30 -37.76
C GLN A 390 -19.89 7.34 -37.31
N PRO A 391 -19.23 7.20 -36.14
CA PRO A 391 -18.12 8.07 -35.75
C PRO A 391 -17.02 8.15 -36.82
N LEU A 392 -16.58 7.01 -37.39
CA LEU A 392 -15.55 6.97 -38.42
C LEU A 392 -16.04 7.55 -39.76
N ALA A 393 -17.31 7.33 -40.12
CA ALA A 393 -17.89 7.93 -41.33
C ALA A 393 -17.92 9.46 -41.25
N ASN A 394 -18.17 10.04 -40.07
CA ASN A 394 -18.11 11.49 -39.87
C ASN A 394 -16.69 12.03 -40.13
N GLN A 395 -15.64 11.25 -39.82
CA GLN A 395 -14.25 11.65 -40.04
C GLN A 395 -13.85 11.71 -41.52
N LEU A 396 -14.58 11.06 -42.43
CA LEU A 396 -14.33 11.15 -43.87
C LEU A 396 -14.56 12.56 -44.45
N ALA A 397 -15.37 13.36 -43.78
CA ALA A 397 -15.77 14.70 -44.19
C ALA A 397 -15.42 15.77 -43.15
N SER A 398 -14.50 15.49 -42.22
CA SER A 398 -14.00 16.48 -41.27
C SER A 398 -13.29 17.61 -42.02
N GLU A 399 -13.39 18.84 -41.48
CA GLU A 399 -12.74 20.05 -41.97
C GLU A 399 -11.80 20.63 -40.89
N GLY A 400 -10.51 20.31 -40.99
CA GLY A 400 -9.48 20.60 -40.01
C GLY A 400 -8.06 20.50 -40.58
N ASP A 401 -7.10 21.13 -39.92
CA ASP A 401 -5.72 21.30 -40.42
C ASP A 401 -4.93 19.99 -40.59
N THR A 402 -5.40 18.90 -39.98
CA THR A 402 -4.72 17.58 -40.01
C THR A 402 -5.52 16.49 -40.72
N ASP A 403 -6.65 16.86 -41.31
CA ASP A 403 -7.68 15.91 -41.76
C ASP A 403 -7.22 15.08 -42.96
N GLU A 404 -6.41 15.67 -43.83
CA GLU A 404 -5.78 14.99 -44.97
C GLU A 404 -4.93 13.77 -44.53
N LEU A 405 -4.40 13.77 -43.30
CA LEU A 405 -3.61 12.65 -42.77
C LEU A 405 -4.48 11.51 -42.22
N VAL A 406 -5.69 11.82 -41.73
CA VAL A 406 -6.53 10.88 -40.97
C VAL A 406 -7.75 10.38 -41.74
N GLN A 407 -8.26 11.13 -42.71
CA GLN A 407 -9.38 10.71 -43.58
C GLN A 407 -9.10 9.36 -44.29
N PRO A 408 -7.92 9.11 -44.89
CA PRO A 408 -7.64 7.80 -45.50
C PRO A 408 -7.57 6.67 -44.46
N LEU A 409 -7.23 6.97 -43.21
CA LEU A 409 -7.20 6.00 -42.11
C LEU A 409 -8.62 5.65 -41.66
N ALA A 410 -9.52 6.63 -41.59
CA ALA A 410 -10.94 6.40 -41.29
C ALA A 410 -11.59 5.52 -42.36
N ALA A 411 -11.32 5.80 -43.64
CA ALA A 411 -11.79 4.95 -44.75
C ALA A 411 -11.28 3.51 -44.62
N ARG A 412 -9.98 3.33 -44.33
CA ARG A 412 -9.40 2.00 -44.12
C ARG A 412 -10.02 1.27 -42.92
N ALA A 413 -10.25 1.97 -41.81
CA ALA A 413 -10.88 1.39 -40.63
C ALA A 413 -12.29 0.87 -40.94
N LEU A 414 -13.11 1.65 -41.66
CA LEU A 414 -14.44 1.22 -42.12
C LEU A 414 -14.37 -0.03 -43.01
N GLY A 415 -13.36 -0.10 -43.88
CA GLY A 415 -13.10 -1.29 -44.69
C GLY A 415 -12.72 -2.53 -43.88
N LEU A 416 -11.95 -2.36 -42.80
CA LEU A 416 -11.58 -3.44 -41.87
C LEU A 416 -12.77 -3.92 -41.02
N ILE A 417 -13.64 -3.00 -40.58
CA ILE A 417 -14.89 -3.34 -39.89
C ILE A 417 -15.79 -4.18 -40.82
N GLY A 418 -15.88 -3.79 -42.10
CA GLY A 418 -16.64 -4.55 -43.11
C GLY A 418 -18.17 -4.39 -43.01
N ASP A 419 -18.66 -3.40 -42.26
CA ASP A 419 -20.10 -3.14 -42.09
C ASP A 419 -20.69 -2.43 -43.32
N ALA A 420 -21.79 -2.96 -43.84
CA ALA A 420 -22.47 -2.43 -45.03
C ALA A 420 -23.01 -0.99 -44.85
N ARG A 421 -23.24 -0.53 -43.61
CA ARG A 421 -23.64 0.86 -43.33
C ARG A 421 -22.59 1.89 -43.76
N ALA A 422 -21.34 1.46 -43.97
CA ALA A 422 -20.27 2.32 -44.47
C ALA A 422 -20.27 2.51 -46.00
N VAL A 423 -21.10 1.76 -46.75
CA VAL A 423 -21.11 1.81 -48.22
C VAL A 423 -21.44 3.20 -48.75
N ASP A 424 -22.54 3.80 -48.31
CA ASP A 424 -22.95 5.13 -48.80
C ASP A 424 -21.93 6.24 -48.47
N PRO A 425 -21.42 6.37 -47.23
CA PRO A 425 -20.37 7.35 -46.93
C PRO A 425 -19.12 7.19 -47.79
N LEU A 426 -18.64 5.96 -47.98
CA LEU A 426 -17.43 5.69 -48.78
C LEU A 426 -17.67 5.93 -50.27
N ALA A 427 -18.86 5.58 -50.78
CA ALA A 427 -19.25 5.83 -52.17
C ALA A 427 -19.25 7.33 -52.49
N ASN A 428 -19.75 8.16 -51.58
CA ASN A 428 -19.74 9.62 -51.74
C ASN A 428 -18.31 10.17 -51.85
N ILE A 429 -17.38 9.68 -51.03
CA ILE A 429 -15.97 10.08 -51.09
C ILE A 429 -15.32 9.65 -52.41
N LEU A 430 -15.56 8.42 -52.85
CA LEU A 430 -15.01 7.89 -54.10
C LEU A 430 -15.46 8.70 -55.33
N ALA A 431 -16.73 9.13 -55.32
CA ALA A 431 -17.36 9.87 -56.41
C ALA A 431 -16.94 11.36 -56.47
N ASP A 432 -16.45 11.93 -55.37
CA ASP A 432 -16.05 13.34 -55.30
C ASP A 432 -14.66 13.54 -55.92
N ALA A 433 -14.63 13.94 -57.19
CA ALA A 433 -13.41 14.17 -57.95
C ALA A 433 -12.59 15.40 -57.48
N GLU A 434 -13.12 16.22 -56.57
CA GLU A 434 -12.38 17.33 -55.97
C GLU A 434 -11.54 16.87 -54.76
N ARG A 435 -11.81 15.67 -54.23
CA ARG A 435 -11.03 15.08 -53.14
C ARG A 435 -9.69 14.55 -53.62
N ASP A 436 -8.77 14.46 -52.67
CA ASP A 436 -7.47 13.84 -52.88
C ASP A 436 -7.60 12.37 -53.35
N ASP A 437 -6.76 12.01 -54.33
CA ASP A 437 -6.81 10.70 -54.98
C ASP A 437 -6.43 9.55 -54.03
N ASP A 438 -5.59 9.78 -53.02
CA ASP A 438 -5.24 8.74 -52.03
C ASP A 438 -6.44 8.46 -51.11
N LEU A 439 -7.20 9.49 -50.73
CA LEU A 439 -8.44 9.33 -49.98
C LEU A 439 -9.50 8.57 -50.81
N ARG A 440 -9.70 8.96 -52.07
CA ARG A 440 -10.62 8.27 -52.99
C ARG A 440 -10.22 6.81 -53.18
N ALA A 441 -8.93 6.54 -53.36
CA ALA A 441 -8.41 5.17 -53.47
C ALA A 441 -8.59 4.38 -52.16
N ALA A 442 -8.44 5.01 -50.99
CA ALA A 442 -8.71 4.37 -49.70
C ALA A 442 -10.20 4.01 -49.54
N ALA A 443 -11.11 4.87 -49.99
CA ALA A 443 -12.55 4.59 -50.00
C ALA A 443 -12.89 3.44 -50.96
N GLY A 444 -12.29 3.43 -52.16
CA GLY A 444 -12.42 2.33 -53.13
C GLY A 444 -11.89 1.01 -52.57
N TRP A 445 -10.74 1.02 -51.89
CA TRP A 445 -10.21 -0.15 -51.20
C TRP A 445 -11.16 -0.67 -50.11
N ALA A 446 -11.70 0.23 -49.29
CA ALA A 446 -12.58 -0.09 -48.18
C ALA A 446 -13.89 -0.73 -48.66
N LEU A 447 -14.53 -0.17 -49.69
CA LEU A 447 -15.69 -0.75 -50.35
C LEU A 447 -15.41 -2.16 -50.89
N ARG A 448 -14.22 -2.40 -51.46
CA ARG A 448 -13.82 -3.75 -51.88
C ARG A 448 -13.62 -4.72 -50.71
N GLN A 449 -13.19 -4.25 -49.54
CA GLN A 449 -13.08 -5.10 -48.34
C GLN A 449 -14.46 -5.45 -47.77
N ILE A 450 -15.38 -4.48 -47.73
CA ILE A 450 -16.80 -4.71 -47.36
C ILE A 450 -17.40 -5.79 -48.26
N GLY A 451 -17.09 -5.76 -49.57
CA GLY A 451 -17.29 -6.88 -50.47
C GLY A 451 -18.75 -7.20 -50.81
N THR A 452 -19.71 -6.36 -50.40
CA THR A 452 -21.10 -6.47 -50.87
C THR A 452 -21.14 -6.23 -52.37
N ARG A 453 -22.12 -6.84 -53.05
CA ARG A 453 -22.26 -6.67 -54.50
C ARG A 453 -22.44 -5.20 -54.88
N GLU A 454 -23.23 -4.46 -54.12
CA GLU A 454 -23.42 -3.01 -54.27
C GLU A 454 -22.10 -2.25 -54.15
N ALA A 455 -21.30 -2.51 -53.10
CA ALA A 455 -20.01 -1.85 -52.91
C ALA A 455 -19.05 -2.13 -54.07
N LEU A 456 -19.02 -3.37 -54.58
CA LEU A 456 -18.20 -3.73 -55.73
C LEU A 456 -18.68 -3.07 -57.03
N GLU A 457 -19.99 -2.94 -57.25
CA GLU A 457 -20.56 -2.25 -58.42
C GLU A 457 -20.18 -0.76 -58.39
N VAL A 458 -20.33 -0.10 -57.24
CA VAL A 458 -19.91 1.30 -57.03
C VAL A 458 -18.44 1.50 -57.40
N VAL A 459 -17.53 0.65 -56.90
CA VAL A 459 -16.10 0.80 -57.18
C VAL A 459 -15.78 0.50 -58.64
N ALA A 460 -16.44 -0.48 -59.25
CA ALA A 460 -16.23 -0.88 -60.64
C ALA A 460 -16.53 0.25 -61.63
N ASP A 461 -17.48 1.13 -61.35
CA ASP A 461 -17.82 2.29 -62.19
C ASP A 461 -16.65 3.28 -62.33
N HIS A 462 -15.68 3.25 -61.41
CA HIS A 462 -14.48 4.09 -61.43
C HIS A 462 -13.25 3.43 -62.07
N ALA A 463 -13.39 2.26 -62.71
CA ALA A 463 -12.23 1.58 -63.32
C ALA A 463 -11.61 2.34 -64.49
N ASP A 464 -12.37 3.23 -65.13
CA ASP A 464 -11.92 4.04 -66.28
C ASP A 464 -11.56 5.48 -65.87
N GLU A 465 -11.36 5.73 -64.57
CA GLU A 465 -10.98 7.03 -63.99
C GLU A 465 -9.58 7.48 -64.44
N HIS A 466 -9.35 8.80 -64.48
CA HIS A 466 -8.05 9.36 -64.88
C HIS A 466 -6.96 9.11 -63.84
N SER A 467 -7.35 9.04 -62.56
CA SER A 467 -6.44 8.72 -61.47
C SER A 467 -6.08 7.24 -61.50
N PHE A 468 -4.78 6.94 -61.61
CA PHE A 468 -4.28 5.57 -61.67
C PHE A 468 -4.60 4.76 -60.40
N VAL A 469 -4.52 5.40 -59.23
CA VAL A 469 -4.76 4.72 -57.94
C VAL A 469 -6.24 4.36 -57.77
N VAL A 470 -7.15 5.25 -58.16
CA VAL A 470 -8.60 5.00 -58.13
C VAL A 470 -9.02 3.96 -59.19
N SER A 471 -8.54 4.12 -60.42
CA SER A 471 -8.80 3.18 -61.52
C SER A 471 -8.33 1.76 -61.18
N THR A 472 -7.17 1.61 -60.53
CA THR A 472 -6.66 0.31 -60.08
C THR A 472 -7.64 -0.41 -59.14
N GLU A 473 -8.26 0.33 -58.22
CA GLU A 473 -9.26 -0.25 -57.32
C GLU A 473 -10.54 -0.63 -58.09
N GLY A 474 -11.01 0.22 -59.01
CA GLY A 474 -12.12 -0.08 -59.91
C GLY A 474 -11.92 -1.33 -60.77
N GLU A 475 -10.75 -1.49 -61.38
CA GLU A 475 -10.43 -2.69 -62.14
C GLU A 475 -10.43 -3.96 -61.28
N LYS A 476 -9.90 -3.88 -60.05
CA LYS A 476 -9.94 -5.02 -59.12
C LYS A 476 -11.38 -5.37 -58.75
N ALA A 477 -12.26 -4.38 -58.55
CA ALA A 477 -13.68 -4.62 -58.28
C ALA A 477 -14.39 -5.29 -59.48
N LYS A 478 -14.15 -4.81 -60.71
CA LYS A 478 -14.66 -5.48 -61.95
C LYS A 478 -14.25 -6.95 -61.99
N ARG A 479 -12.97 -7.26 -61.74
CA ARG A 479 -12.47 -8.65 -61.71
C ARG A 479 -13.19 -9.51 -60.64
N SER A 480 -13.45 -8.96 -59.46
CA SER A 480 -14.19 -9.67 -58.40
C SER A 480 -15.64 -9.97 -58.79
N LEU A 481 -16.32 -9.03 -59.45
CA LEU A 481 -17.69 -9.22 -59.94
C LEU A 481 -17.75 -10.26 -61.07
N ASP A 482 -16.82 -10.19 -62.03
CA ASP A 482 -16.73 -11.15 -63.13
C ASP A 482 -16.44 -12.57 -62.63
N ALA A 483 -15.54 -12.70 -61.65
CA ALA A 483 -15.24 -13.99 -61.02
C ALA A 483 -16.47 -14.57 -60.30
N SER A 484 -17.23 -13.73 -59.59
CA SER A 484 -18.45 -14.16 -58.90
C SER A 484 -19.56 -14.58 -59.87
N ALA A 485 -19.70 -13.87 -61.00
CA ALA A 485 -20.66 -14.19 -62.05
C ALA A 485 -20.30 -15.47 -62.83
N ALA A 486 -19.03 -15.85 -62.89
CA ALA A 486 -18.59 -17.09 -63.52
C ALA A 486 -18.81 -18.35 -62.66
N VAL A 487 -19.02 -18.18 -61.35
CA VAL A 487 -19.21 -19.27 -60.38
C VAL A 487 -20.71 -19.50 -60.05
N ALA A 488 -21.55 -18.48 -60.23
CA ALA A 488 -23.00 -18.54 -60.09
C ALA A 488 -23.69 -19.11 -61.35
#